data_AF-A0A538L3W3-F1
#
_entry.id   AF-A0A538L3W3-F1
#
_cell.length_a   1.000
_cell.length_b   1.000
_cell.length_c   1.000
_cell.angle_alpha   90.00
_cell.angle_beta   90.00
_cell.angle_gamma   90.00
#
_symmetry.space_group_name_H-M   'P 1'
#
loop_
_entity.id
_entity.type
_entity.pdbx_description
1 polymer ?
#
loop_
_entity_poly.entity_id
_entity_poly.type
_entity_poly.pdbx_seq_one_letter_code
_entity_poly.pdbx_strand_id
1 'polypeptide(L)'
;MPATATKSRETHTAYCPHCMLEVASDVDGDWPPQHERCPHCRLMIGAGRARWESDGAPGARGAAAGVLARDAQRQAAPARDDDDVSPDVVCEGIRTVANELGAAPERLLMVDYQQRASEDADLPDLTEVFAAFGTWKRARREAASAAA
;
A
#
# COMPACT_ATOMS: atom_id res chain seq x y z
N MET A 1 51.90 5.80 -16.63
CA MET A 1 50.64 6.52 -16.36
C MET A 1 49.88 5.71 -15.32
N PRO A 2 49.60 6.22 -14.11
CA PRO A 2 48.88 5.43 -13.13
C PRO A 2 47.40 5.36 -13.53
N ALA A 3 46.87 4.14 -13.64
CA ALA A 3 45.46 3.89 -13.81
C ALA A 3 44.72 4.33 -12.54
N THR A 4 43.88 5.35 -12.65
CA THR A 4 42.94 5.72 -11.59
C THR A 4 41.93 4.60 -11.47
N ALA A 5 42.03 3.82 -10.38
CA ALA A 5 41.02 2.83 -10.03
C ALA A 5 39.67 3.55 -9.85
N THR A 6 38.75 3.28 -10.76
CA THR A 6 37.36 3.71 -10.65
C THR A 6 36.78 2.96 -9.45
N LYS A 7 36.65 3.65 -8.30
CA LYS A 7 35.87 3.12 -7.17
C LYS A 7 34.47 2.83 -7.70
N SER A 8 34.08 1.55 -7.72
CA SER A 8 32.69 1.15 -7.94
C SER A 8 31.81 1.95 -6.99
N ARG A 9 30.88 2.76 -7.53
CA ARG A 9 29.87 3.42 -6.70
C ARG A 9 28.92 2.34 -6.20
N GLU A 10 28.80 2.20 -4.90
CA GLU A 10 27.76 1.35 -4.31
C GLU A 10 26.41 1.99 -4.66
N THR A 11 25.62 1.29 -5.46
CA THR A 11 24.25 1.66 -5.77
C THR A 11 23.31 0.95 -4.81
N HIS A 12 22.22 1.62 -4.47
CA HIS A 12 21.24 1.11 -3.51
C HIS A 12 19.83 1.22 -4.06
N THR A 13 18.93 0.44 -3.49
CA THR A 13 17.49 0.60 -3.70
C THR A 13 16.96 1.66 -2.72
N ALA A 14 16.24 2.64 -3.24
CA ALA A 14 15.58 3.66 -2.46
C ALA A 14 14.11 3.31 -2.20
N TYR A 15 13.71 3.43 -0.94
CA TYR A 15 12.35 3.18 -0.47
C TYR A 15 11.69 4.47 0.01
N CYS A 16 10.40 4.61 -0.26
CA CYS A 16 9.64 5.76 0.21
C CYS A 16 9.52 5.73 1.75
N PRO A 17 9.82 6.83 2.48
CA PRO A 17 9.68 6.87 3.94
C PRO A 17 8.21 6.85 4.42
N HIS A 18 7.25 6.98 3.49
CA HIS A 18 5.83 6.92 3.79
C HIS A 18 5.29 5.51 3.58
N CYS A 19 5.26 5.04 2.33
CA CYS A 19 4.65 3.75 2.01
C CYS A 19 5.60 2.56 2.07
N MET A 20 6.89 2.78 2.33
CA MET A 20 7.94 1.75 2.40
C MET A 20 8.14 0.93 1.12
N LEU A 21 7.44 1.29 0.03
CA LEU A 21 7.63 0.68 -1.29
C LEU A 21 8.87 1.25 -1.99
N GLU A 22 9.47 0.43 -2.83
CA GLU A 22 10.56 0.82 -3.71
C GLU A 22 10.11 1.95 -4.63
N VAL A 23 10.95 2.98 -4.74
CA VAL A 23 10.68 4.16 -5.57
C VAL A 23 11.76 4.42 -6.60
N ALA A 24 12.97 3.91 -6.37
CA ALA A 24 14.03 3.87 -7.36
C ALA A 24 15.04 2.76 -7.02
N SER A 25 15.63 2.18 -8.05
CA SER A 25 16.72 1.21 -7.97
C SER A 25 17.99 1.79 -8.59
N ASP A 26 19.14 1.22 -8.24
CA ASP A 26 20.46 1.61 -8.73
C ASP A 26 20.82 3.10 -8.51
N VAL A 27 20.36 3.66 -7.40
CA VAL A 27 20.64 5.07 -7.07
C VAL A 27 21.88 5.22 -6.20
N ASP A 28 22.63 6.30 -6.40
CA ASP A 28 23.82 6.63 -5.65
C ASP A 28 23.64 7.87 -4.77
N GLY A 29 24.26 7.86 -3.59
CA GLY A 29 24.22 9.00 -2.66
C GLY A 29 22.83 9.32 -2.12
N ASP A 30 22.61 10.56 -1.68
CA ASP A 30 21.34 10.99 -1.07
C ASP A 30 20.20 11.08 -2.11
N TRP A 31 19.27 10.12 -2.08
CA TRP A 31 18.11 10.08 -2.98
C TRP A 31 16.80 10.51 -2.26
N PRO A 32 15.87 11.19 -2.96
CA PRO A 32 16.06 11.81 -4.26
C PRO A 32 16.96 13.06 -4.16
N PRO A 33 17.69 13.44 -5.22
CA PRO A 33 18.57 14.62 -5.19
C PRO A 33 17.79 15.94 -5.04
N GLN A 34 16.52 15.93 -5.43
CA GLN A 34 15.55 17.02 -5.24
C GLN A 34 14.24 16.43 -4.71
N HIS A 35 13.33 17.28 -4.22
CA HIS A 35 12.05 16.77 -3.72
C HIS A 35 11.26 16.11 -4.85
N GLU A 36 10.75 14.89 -4.61
CA GLU A 36 9.98 14.14 -5.61
C GLU A 36 8.71 13.58 -5.00
N ARG A 37 7.67 13.40 -5.81
CA ARG A 37 6.45 12.73 -5.34
C ARG A 37 6.61 11.23 -5.51
N CYS A 38 6.34 10.49 -4.44
CA CYS A 38 6.29 9.04 -4.52
C CYS A 38 5.26 8.58 -5.55
N PRO A 39 5.60 7.65 -6.48
CA PRO A 39 4.65 7.13 -7.45
C PRO A 39 3.47 6.38 -6.80
N HIS A 40 3.70 5.78 -5.63
CA HIS A 40 2.70 4.96 -4.93
C HIS A 40 1.75 5.76 -4.04
N CYS A 41 2.29 6.61 -3.17
CA CYS A 41 1.47 7.35 -2.18
C CYS A 41 1.29 8.83 -2.51
N ARG A 42 1.89 9.33 -3.61
CA ARG A 42 1.88 10.74 -4.07
C ARG A 42 2.39 11.79 -3.07
N LEU A 43 2.78 11.38 -1.85
CA LEU A 43 3.43 12.24 -0.87
C LEU A 43 4.83 12.64 -1.33
N MET A 44 5.25 13.83 -0.92
CA MET A 44 6.54 14.39 -1.27
C MET A 44 7.64 13.74 -0.42
N ILE A 45 8.62 13.13 -1.08
CA ILE A 45 9.89 12.68 -0.50
C ILE A 45 10.86 13.86 -0.60
N GLY A 46 11.33 14.38 0.53
CA GLY A 46 12.33 15.44 0.54
C GLY A 46 13.69 14.94 0.05
N ALA A 47 14.59 15.86 -0.33
CA ALA A 47 15.91 15.47 -0.80
C ALA A 47 16.67 14.65 0.26
N GLY A 48 17.28 13.53 -0.15
CA GLY A 48 18.00 12.61 0.75
C GLY A 48 17.15 11.96 1.84
N ARG A 49 15.81 11.93 1.69
CA ARG A 49 14.89 11.39 2.70
C ARG A 49 14.40 9.99 2.39
N ALA A 50 14.83 9.37 1.30
CA ALA A 50 14.50 7.98 1.05
C ALA A 50 15.26 7.06 2.00
N ARG A 51 14.69 5.88 2.21
CA ARG A 51 15.28 4.82 3.03
C ARG A 51 16.09 3.88 2.15
N TRP A 52 17.17 3.34 2.70
CA TRP A 52 18.07 2.40 2.03
C TRP A 52 17.85 0.94 2.44
N GLU A 53 17.25 0.76 3.61
CA GLU A 53 16.86 -0.54 4.14
C GLU A 53 15.34 -0.68 4.01
N SER A 54 14.91 -1.83 3.48
CA SER A 54 13.56 -2.32 3.72
C SER A 54 13.49 -2.72 5.19
N ASP A 55 13.18 -1.75 6.06
CA ASP A 55 13.08 -1.95 7.50
C ASP A 55 12.04 -3.05 7.76
N GLY A 56 12.54 -4.27 7.97
CA GLY A 56 11.77 -5.49 7.98
C GLY A 56 10.84 -5.55 9.19
N ALA A 57 9.59 -5.15 8.98
CA ALA A 57 8.42 -5.72 9.62
C ALA A 57 7.19 -5.39 8.74
N PRO A 58 6.49 -6.40 8.20
CA PRO A 58 5.20 -6.17 7.56
C PRO A 58 4.26 -5.46 8.56
N GLY A 59 3.64 -4.36 8.14
CA GLY A 59 2.71 -3.57 8.99
C GLY A 59 3.28 -2.30 9.64
N ALA A 60 4.59 -2.02 9.54
CA ALA A 60 5.18 -0.83 10.15
C ALA A 60 5.21 0.39 9.20
N ARG A 61 4.14 1.18 9.28
CA ARG A 61 4.05 2.64 8.97
C ARG A 61 3.82 3.06 7.50
N GLY A 62 2.75 3.85 7.35
CA GLY A 62 2.75 5.09 6.53
C GLY A 62 2.09 5.03 5.14
N ALA A 63 1.24 4.05 4.86
CA ALA A 63 0.31 4.17 3.73
C ALA A 63 -0.62 5.37 3.97
N ALA A 64 -0.52 6.38 3.11
CA ALA A 64 -1.51 7.44 3.02
C ALA A 64 -2.80 6.84 2.45
N ALA A 65 -3.56 6.13 3.29
CA ALA A 65 -4.84 5.50 2.98
C ALA A 65 -5.79 6.41 2.17
N GLY A 66 -5.70 7.74 2.38
CA GLY A 66 -6.51 8.73 1.67
C GLY A 66 -6.11 9.01 0.21
N VAL A 67 -4.92 8.63 -0.24
CA VAL A 67 -4.48 8.80 -1.64
C VAL A 67 -4.91 7.62 -2.49
N LEU A 68 -4.79 6.39 -1.97
CA LEU A 68 -5.31 5.18 -2.62
C LEU A 68 -6.83 5.27 -2.83
N ALA A 69 -7.56 5.76 -1.83
CA ALA A 69 -9.00 5.99 -1.95
C ALA A 69 -9.37 7.04 -3.03
N ARG A 70 -8.54 8.07 -3.24
CA ARG A 70 -8.78 9.10 -4.28
C ARG A 70 -8.44 8.62 -5.69
N ASP A 71 -7.40 7.80 -5.84
CA ASP A 71 -7.04 7.22 -7.13
C ASP A 71 -8.07 6.17 -7.56
N ALA A 72 -8.60 5.35 -6.64
CA ALA A 72 -9.73 4.45 -6.91
C ALA A 72 -10.98 5.20 -7.38
N GLN A 73 -11.33 6.31 -6.71
CA GLN A 73 -12.46 7.17 -7.10
C GLN A 73 -12.28 7.84 -8.48
N ARG A 74 -11.04 8.02 -8.95
CA ARG A 74 -10.75 8.63 -10.27
C ARG A 74 -10.67 7.62 -11.40
N GLN A 75 -10.29 6.38 -11.10
CA GLN A 75 -10.20 5.29 -12.06
C GLN A 75 -11.54 4.60 -12.34
N ALA A 76 -12.56 4.88 -11.52
CA ALA A 76 -13.96 4.57 -11.83
C ALA A 76 -14.47 5.41 -13.02
N ALA A 77 -14.03 5.07 -14.23
CA ALA A 77 -14.80 5.32 -15.45
C ALA A 77 -16.12 4.54 -15.36
N PRO A 78 -17.20 4.93 -16.06
CA PRO A 78 -18.48 4.23 -15.95
C PRO A 78 -18.34 2.83 -16.57
N ALA A 79 -18.01 1.86 -15.71
CA ALA A 79 -17.95 0.46 -16.06
C ALA A 79 -19.38 -0.07 -16.18
N ARG A 80 -19.53 -0.96 -17.15
CA ARG A 80 -20.77 -1.56 -17.61
C ARG A 80 -21.19 -2.61 -16.57
N ASP A 81 -22.50 -2.78 -16.41
CA ASP A 81 -23.17 -3.74 -15.54
C ASP A 81 -22.42 -5.10 -15.34
N ASP A 82 -22.45 -5.56 -14.08
CA ASP A 82 -22.37 -6.96 -13.59
C ASP A 82 -21.07 -7.56 -12.98
N ASP A 83 -19.98 -6.81 -12.74
CA ASP A 83 -18.74 -7.34 -12.11
C ASP A 83 -18.31 -6.64 -10.80
N ASP A 84 -19.20 -5.87 -10.16
CA ASP A 84 -18.88 -5.26 -8.86
C ASP A 84 -18.96 -6.31 -7.74
N VAL A 85 -17.85 -6.54 -7.04
CA VAL A 85 -17.81 -7.41 -5.85
C VAL A 85 -18.81 -6.92 -4.81
N SER A 86 -19.72 -7.81 -4.40
CA SER A 86 -20.75 -7.49 -3.41
C SER A 86 -20.14 -6.99 -2.09
N PRO A 87 -20.75 -5.98 -1.43
CA PRO A 87 -20.36 -5.54 -0.09
C PRO A 87 -20.28 -6.67 0.94
N ASP A 88 -21.07 -7.74 0.78
CA ASP A 88 -21.05 -8.90 1.67
C ASP A 88 -19.76 -9.72 1.52
N VAL A 89 -19.27 -9.91 0.29
CA VAL A 89 -18.02 -10.61 0.00
C VAL A 89 -16.83 -9.83 0.57
N VAL A 90 -16.84 -8.50 0.44
CA VAL A 90 -15.84 -7.64 1.08
C VAL A 90 -15.88 -7.76 2.60
N CYS A 91 -17.07 -7.77 3.21
CA CYS A 91 -17.20 -7.96 4.65
C CYS A 91 -16.67 -9.32 5.10
N GLU A 92 -16.95 -10.38 4.35
CA GLU A 92 -16.45 -11.73 4.62
C GLU A 92 -14.93 -11.79 4.51
N GLY A 93 -14.34 -11.26 3.42
CA GLY A 93 -12.88 -11.19 3.26
C GLY A 93 -12.21 -10.46 4.43
N ILE A 94 -12.75 -9.31 4.86
CA ILE A 94 -12.23 -8.58 6.03
C ILE A 94 -12.27 -9.44 7.30
N ARG A 95 -13.35 -10.20 7.52
CA ARG A 95 -13.46 -11.09 8.69
C ARG A 95 -12.49 -12.26 8.62
N THR A 96 -12.33 -12.88 7.46
CA THR A 96 -11.40 -13.98 7.24
C THR A 96 -9.99 -13.56 7.61
N VAL A 97 -9.51 -12.45 7.03
CA VAL A 97 -8.17 -11.94 7.33
C VAL A 97 -8.03 -11.52 8.80
N ALA A 98 -9.05 -10.87 9.37
CA ALA A 98 -9.02 -10.49 10.78
C ALA A 98 -8.90 -11.72 11.69
N ASN A 99 -9.64 -12.78 11.41
CA ASN A 99 -9.61 -14.03 12.16
C ASN A 99 -8.25 -14.74 12.03
N GLU A 100 -7.68 -14.83 10.83
CA GLU A 100 -6.36 -15.41 10.59
C GLU A 100 -5.25 -14.70 11.38
N LEU A 101 -5.35 -13.38 11.50
CA LEU A 101 -4.39 -12.55 12.22
C LEU A 101 -4.72 -12.39 13.72
N GLY A 102 -5.79 -13.04 14.21
CA GLY A 102 -6.22 -12.96 15.61
C GLY A 102 -6.66 -11.55 16.03
N ALA A 103 -7.17 -10.76 15.09
CA ALA A 103 -7.64 -9.39 15.30
C ALA A 103 -9.17 -9.29 15.17
N ALA A 104 -9.76 -8.29 15.82
CA ALA A 104 -11.14 -7.90 15.53
C ALA A 104 -11.20 -7.15 14.18
N PRO A 105 -12.29 -7.28 13.38
CA PRO A 105 -12.40 -6.59 12.09
C PRO A 105 -12.18 -5.08 12.17
N GLU A 106 -12.63 -4.41 13.24
CA GLU A 106 -12.43 -2.97 13.44
C GLU A 106 -10.98 -2.59 13.70
N ARG A 107 -10.18 -3.55 14.18
CA ARG A 107 -8.76 -3.40 14.50
C ARG A 107 -7.83 -3.84 13.38
N LEU A 108 -8.34 -4.52 12.36
CA LEU A 108 -7.55 -4.95 11.20
C LEU A 108 -6.92 -3.75 10.49
N LEU A 109 -5.61 -3.78 10.23
CA LEU A 109 -4.95 -2.70 9.49
C LEU A 109 -5.15 -2.91 7.98
N MET A 110 -5.25 -1.81 7.25
CA MET A 110 -5.41 -1.83 5.79
C MET A 110 -4.24 -2.55 5.11
N VAL A 111 -3.03 -2.34 5.61
CA VAL A 111 -1.81 -2.92 5.05
C VAL A 111 -1.78 -4.43 5.24
N ASP A 112 -2.20 -4.93 6.41
CA ASP A 112 -2.25 -6.36 6.69
C ASP A 112 -3.26 -7.05 5.77
N TYR A 113 -4.40 -6.41 5.54
CA TYR A 113 -5.40 -6.88 4.57
C TYR A 113 -4.85 -6.90 3.14
N GLN A 114 -4.24 -5.82 2.70
CA GLN A 114 -3.67 -5.71 1.35
C GLN A 114 -2.60 -6.77 1.10
N GLN A 115 -1.75 -7.03 2.09
CA GLN A 115 -0.71 -8.04 1.98
C GLN A 115 -1.32 -9.43 1.81
N ARG A 116 -2.33 -9.77 2.62
CA ARG A 116 -3.03 -11.05 2.49
C ARG A 116 -3.76 -11.16 1.15
N ALA A 117 -4.45 -10.12 0.69
CA ALA A 117 -5.12 -10.11 -0.61
C ALA A 117 -4.16 -10.19 -1.80
N SER A 118 -2.90 -9.74 -1.64
CA SER A 118 -1.88 -9.93 -2.69
C SER A 118 -1.37 -11.37 -2.80
N GLU A 119 -1.54 -12.16 -1.73
CA GLU A 119 -1.15 -13.57 -1.66
C GLU A 119 -2.35 -14.51 -1.90
N ASP A 120 -3.57 -13.97 -1.95
CA ASP A 120 -4.82 -14.71 -2.02
C ASP A 120 -5.77 -14.10 -3.06
N ALA A 121 -5.86 -14.75 -4.23
CA ALA A 121 -6.70 -14.27 -5.32
C ALA A 121 -8.20 -14.37 -5.04
N ASP A 122 -8.61 -15.07 -3.98
CA ASP A 122 -10.02 -15.19 -3.58
C ASP A 122 -10.46 -14.01 -2.69
N LEU A 123 -9.53 -13.17 -2.23
CA LEU A 123 -9.84 -12.00 -1.42
C LEU A 123 -10.04 -10.76 -2.30
N PRO A 124 -11.07 -9.93 -2.01
CA PRO A 124 -11.25 -8.66 -2.70
C PRO A 124 -10.07 -7.73 -2.48
N ASP A 125 -9.59 -7.09 -3.55
CA ASP A 125 -8.51 -6.13 -3.47
C ASP A 125 -8.96 -4.78 -2.85
N LEU A 126 -8.01 -3.88 -2.59
CA LEU A 126 -8.36 -2.58 -2.01
C LEU A 126 -9.22 -1.70 -2.92
N THR A 127 -9.10 -1.86 -4.25
CA THR A 127 -9.92 -1.13 -5.23
C THR A 127 -11.38 -1.53 -5.07
N GLU A 128 -11.66 -2.82 -4.99
CA GLU A 128 -12.99 -3.39 -4.80
C GLU A 128 -13.58 -3.01 -3.43
N VAL A 129 -12.76 -3.06 -2.37
CA VAL A 129 -13.15 -2.61 -1.02
C VAL A 129 -13.56 -1.13 -1.04
N PHE A 130 -12.81 -0.28 -1.75
CA PHE A 130 -13.15 1.14 -1.86
C PHE A 130 -14.32 1.41 -2.80
N ALA A 131 -14.51 0.61 -3.85
CA ALA A 131 -15.70 0.69 -4.69
C ALA A 131 -16.96 0.40 -3.85
N ALA A 132 -16.93 -0.65 -3.02
CA ALA A 132 -18.07 -1.04 -2.19
C ALA A 132 -18.38 -0.07 -1.04
N PHE A 133 -17.36 0.44 -0.34
CA PHE A 133 -17.57 1.21 0.92
C PHE A 133 -17.03 2.64 0.91
N GLY A 134 -16.29 3.05 -0.12
CA GLY A 134 -15.64 4.36 -0.24
C GLY A 134 -14.47 4.59 0.72
N THR A 135 -14.48 3.98 1.91
CA THR A 135 -13.40 4.09 2.90
C THR A 135 -13.20 2.79 3.68
N TRP A 136 -11.95 2.52 4.04
CA TRP A 136 -11.58 1.37 4.87
C TRP A 136 -12.17 1.39 6.27
N LYS A 137 -12.31 2.58 6.86
CA LYS A 137 -12.95 2.73 8.17
C LYS A 137 -14.41 2.29 8.12
N ARG A 138 -15.13 2.60 7.04
CA ARG A 138 -16.51 2.15 6.85
C ARG A 138 -16.56 0.65 6.62
N ALA A 139 -15.76 0.12 5.70
CA ALA A 139 -15.70 -1.31 5.39
C ALA A 139 -15.49 -2.18 6.65
N ARG A 140 -14.48 -1.86 7.48
CA ARG A 140 -14.22 -2.60 8.73
C ARG A 140 -15.34 -2.52 9.76
N ARG A 141 -16.03 -1.37 9.83
CA ARG A 141 -17.16 -1.19 10.75
C ARG A 141 -18.36 -2.03 10.31
N GLU A 142 -18.65 -2.09 9.02
CA GLU A 142 -19.73 -2.93 8.47
C GLU A 142 -19.39 -4.41 8.63
N ALA A 143 -18.15 -4.81 8.33
CA ALA A 143 -17.66 -6.16 8.54
C ALA A 143 -17.83 -6.62 10.01
N ALA A 144 -17.56 -5.73 10.96
CA ALA A 144 -17.81 -6.02 12.38
C ALA A 144 -19.30 -6.06 12.75
N SER A 145 -20.10 -5.15 12.19
CA SER A 145 -21.52 -5.01 12.57
C SER A 145 -22.37 -6.17 12.04
N ALA A 146 -22.05 -6.72 10.88
CA ALA A 146 -22.77 -7.85 10.30
C ALA A 146 -22.34 -9.22 10.86
N ALA A 147 -21.48 -9.26 11.89
CA ALA A 147 -21.15 -10.46 12.67
C ALA A 147 -21.87 -10.52 14.03
N ALA A 148 -22.76 -9.54 14.32
CA ALA A 148 -23.61 -9.46 15.51
C ALA A 148 -25.05 -9.79 15.16
#